data_AF-A0A085GCW8-F1
#
_entry.id   AF-A0A085GCW8-F1
#
_cell.length_a   1.000
_cell.length_b   1.000
_cell.length_c   1.000
_cell.angle_alpha   90.00
_cell.angle_beta   90.00
_cell.angle_gamma   90.00
#
_symmetry.space_group_name_H-M   'P 1'
#
loop_
_entity.id
_entity.type
_entity.pdbx_description
1 polymer ?
#
loop_
_entity_poly.entity_id
_entity_poly.type
_entity_poly.pdbx_seq_one_letter_code
_entity_poly.pdbx_strand_id
1 'polypeptide(L)'
;MNRLLMLMLLPFMAHASGEGAWQASGVGATLSHRGVAASSRALAPSQPVTGVMTMVAWRYELIGPTPAGLNVRLCSSTRCVEIEGQSGTTRGLTNVAANEPLRFVWQVPGGGALFPALKVQSNQVIVNYK
;
A
#
# COMPACT_ATOMS: atom_id res chain seq x y z
N MET A 1 -29.66 48.94 -32.95
CA MET A 1 -30.64 48.33 -32.01
C MET A 1 -30.72 46.87 -32.44
N ASN A 2 -30.22 45.85 -31.76
CA ASN A 2 -30.01 45.65 -30.34
C ASN A 2 -28.77 44.75 -30.13
N ARG A 3 -27.94 45.12 -29.17
CA ARG A 3 -26.75 44.36 -28.73
C ARG A 3 -27.18 43.09 -28.00
N LEU A 4 -26.21 42.18 -27.85
CA LEU A 4 -26.07 41.24 -26.73
C LEU A 4 -27.05 40.06 -26.72
N LEU A 5 -26.54 38.86 -27.02
CA LEU A 5 -26.57 37.74 -26.08
C LEU A 5 -25.61 36.63 -26.54
N MET A 6 -24.30 36.87 -26.41
CA MET A 6 -23.29 35.82 -26.56
C MET A 6 -22.50 35.72 -25.25
N LEU A 7 -23.14 35.13 -24.24
CA LEU A 7 -22.53 34.71 -22.98
C LEU A 7 -23.44 33.65 -22.38
N MET A 8 -22.87 32.47 -22.11
CA MET A 8 -23.38 31.28 -21.39
C MET A 8 -23.04 30.05 -22.25
N LEU A 9 -22.16 29.12 -21.90
CA LEU A 9 -21.68 28.72 -20.58
C LEU A 9 -20.20 28.33 -20.68
N LEU A 10 -19.36 28.89 -19.80
CA LEU A 10 -18.03 28.35 -19.55
C LEU A 10 -18.18 26.90 -19.08
N PRO A 11 -17.44 25.93 -19.64
CA PRO A 11 -17.34 24.63 -19.00
C PRO A 11 -16.69 24.85 -17.64
N PHE A 12 -17.41 24.47 -16.58
CA PHE A 12 -16.85 24.35 -15.24
C PHE A 12 -15.73 23.31 -15.32
N MET A 13 -14.49 23.77 -15.53
CA MET A 13 -13.31 22.95 -15.30
C MET A 13 -13.22 22.78 -13.79
N ALA A 14 -13.92 21.77 -13.26
CA ALA A 14 -13.69 21.29 -11.91
C ALA A 14 -12.27 20.71 -11.91
N HIS A 15 -11.30 21.51 -11.47
CA HIS A 15 -9.99 21.01 -11.10
C HIS A 15 -10.25 20.06 -9.93
N ALA A 16 -10.11 18.75 -10.16
CA ALA A 16 -10.00 17.79 -9.08
C ALA A 16 -8.78 18.23 -8.26
N SER A 17 -9.06 18.88 -7.13
CA SER A 17 -8.05 19.28 -6.15
C SER A 17 -7.27 18.03 -5.77
N GLY A 18 -5.94 18.16 -5.65
CA GLY A 18 -4.90 17.11 -5.78
C GLY A 18 -5.00 15.82 -4.95
N GLU A 19 -6.08 15.62 -4.19
CA GLU A 19 -6.34 14.43 -3.42
C GLU A 19 -6.87 13.28 -4.28
N GLY A 20 -6.36 12.08 -4.03
CA GLY A 20 -6.79 10.86 -4.70
C GLY A 20 -6.43 9.62 -3.92
N ALA A 21 -6.82 8.46 -4.46
CA ALA A 21 -6.45 7.18 -3.90
C ALA A 21 -6.17 6.17 -5.00
N TRP A 22 -5.19 5.31 -4.76
CA TRP A 22 -4.97 4.12 -5.57
C TRP A 22 -4.97 2.88 -4.68
N GLN A 23 -5.30 1.74 -5.27
CA GLN A 23 -5.30 0.46 -4.58
C GLN A 23 -4.66 -0.61 -5.46
N ALA A 24 -4.03 -1.58 -4.81
CA ALA A 24 -3.46 -2.74 -5.48
C ALA A 24 -3.41 -3.92 -4.52
N SER A 25 -3.48 -5.13 -5.08
CA SER A 25 -3.39 -6.38 -4.35
C SER A 25 -2.50 -7.38 -5.08
N GLY A 26 -2.00 -8.38 -4.34
CA GLY A 26 -1.18 -9.43 -4.91
C GLY A 26 -1.03 -10.61 -3.95
N VAL A 27 -0.45 -11.70 -4.46
CA VAL A 27 -0.08 -12.86 -3.64
C VAL A 27 1.13 -12.49 -2.79
N GLY A 28 1.13 -12.94 -1.53
CA GLY A 28 2.22 -12.68 -0.61
C GLY A 28 3.32 -13.74 -0.64
N ALA A 29 4.29 -13.60 0.26
CA ALA A 29 5.43 -14.52 0.35
C ALA A 29 5.10 -15.81 1.10
N THR A 30 5.99 -16.81 0.96
CA THR A 30 6.03 -17.99 1.81
C THR A 30 7.37 -18.03 2.54
N LEU A 31 7.36 -18.27 3.86
CA LEU A 31 8.56 -18.48 4.66
C LEU A 31 8.53 -19.86 5.31
N SER A 32 9.56 -20.66 5.04
CA SER A 32 9.75 -21.98 5.66
C SER A 32 10.83 -21.98 6.75
N HIS A 33 11.54 -20.85 6.95
CA HIS A 33 12.60 -20.70 7.94
C HIS A 33 12.47 -19.39 8.70
N ARG A 34 12.85 -19.41 9.98
CA ARG A 34 13.04 -18.22 10.81
C ARG A 34 14.36 -17.54 10.44
N GLY A 35 14.48 -16.26 10.79
CA GLY A 35 15.70 -15.47 10.55
C GLY A 35 15.86 -14.98 9.11
N VAL A 36 14.93 -15.33 8.21
CA VAL A 36 14.91 -14.87 6.82
C VAL A 36 13.80 -13.84 6.64
N ALA A 37 14.10 -12.77 5.89
CA ALA A 37 13.11 -11.84 5.41
C ALA A 37 12.74 -12.16 3.95
N ALA A 38 11.45 -12.13 3.62
CA ALA A 38 10.96 -12.25 2.25
C ALA A 38 10.09 -11.04 1.90
N SER A 39 10.16 -10.60 0.65
CA SER A 39 9.31 -9.52 0.13
C SER A 39 8.21 -10.10 -0.76
N SER A 40 6.99 -9.58 -0.63
CA SER A 40 5.96 -9.74 -1.66
C SER A 40 6.33 -8.99 -2.95
N ARG A 41 5.58 -9.26 -4.01
CA ARG A 41 5.63 -8.43 -5.23
C ARG A 41 5.26 -6.98 -4.91
N ALA A 42 5.81 -6.06 -5.71
CA ALA A 42 5.47 -4.65 -5.61
C ALA A 42 3.99 -4.42 -5.94
N LEU A 43 3.33 -3.62 -5.10
CA LEU A 43 2.00 -3.07 -5.32
C LEU A 43 2.18 -1.62 -5.76
N ALA A 44 1.65 -1.28 -6.93
CA ALA A 44 1.84 0.02 -7.57
C ALA A 44 0.51 0.53 -8.13
N PRO A 45 0.34 1.85 -8.30
CA PRO A 45 -0.84 2.41 -8.94
C PRO A 45 -0.95 1.93 -10.39
N SER A 46 -2.16 1.60 -10.83
CA SER A 46 -2.44 1.18 -12.22
C SER A 46 -2.48 2.34 -13.22
N GLN A 47 -2.55 3.57 -12.71
CA GLN A 47 -2.55 4.81 -13.50
C GLN A 47 -1.46 5.74 -12.97
N PRO A 48 -0.91 6.64 -13.80
CA PRO A 48 0.01 7.66 -13.31
C PRO A 48 -0.63 8.52 -12.22
N VAL A 49 0.02 8.59 -11.06
CA VAL A 49 -0.37 9.46 -9.94
C VAL A 49 0.79 10.41 -9.62
N THR A 50 0.44 11.60 -9.12
CA THR A 50 1.41 12.60 -8.66
C THR A 50 0.99 13.07 -7.28
N GLY A 51 1.93 13.70 -6.56
CA GLY A 51 1.71 14.11 -5.17
C GLY A 51 2.36 13.15 -4.17
N VAL A 52 1.93 13.22 -2.93
CA VAL A 52 2.52 12.48 -1.81
C VAL A 52 1.48 11.69 -1.03
N MET A 53 1.88 10.53 -0.53
CA MET A 53 1.04 9.68 0.31
C MET A 53 0.66 10.43 1.60
N THR A 54 -0.58 10.25 2.05
CA THR A 54 -1.11 10.84 3.29
C THR A 54 -1.46 9.78 4.32
N MET A 55 -2.12 8.70 3.90
CA MET A 55 -2.49 7.55 4.72
C MET A 55 -2.54 6.30 3.86
N VAL A 56 -2.01 5.21 4.39
CA VAL A 56 -2.05 3.90 3.74
C VAL A 56 -2.87 2.95 4.60
N ALA A 57 -3.97 2.45 4.06
CA ALA A 57 -4.69 1.31 4.61
C ALA A 57 -4.12 0.03 4.01
N TRP A 58 -4.07 -1.04 4.79
CA TRP A 58 -3.50 -2.30 4.35
C TRP A 58 -4.30 -3.47 4.93
N ARG A 59 -4.24 -4.60 4.22
CA ARG A 59 -4.78 -5.89 4.69
C ARG A 59 -3.97 -7.03 4.09
N TYR A 60 -3.81 -8.11 4.83
CA TYR A 60 -3.29 -9.37 4.32
C TYR A 60 -4.02 -10.55 4.94
N GLU A 61 -3.96 -11.69 4.27
CA GLU A 61 -4.59 -12.93 4.72
C GLU A 61 -3.56 -14.05 4.71
N LEU A 62 -3.59 -14.88 5.75
CA LEU A 62 -2.68 -16.01 5.92
C LEU A 62 -3.41 -17.34 5.73
N ILE A 63 -2.72 -18.30 5.14
CA ILE A 63 -3.15 -19.70 5.13
C ILE A 63 -2.58 -20.36 6.38
N GLY A 64 -3.43 -20.52 7.40
CA GLY A 64 -3.04 -21.09 8.70
C GLY A 64 -2.79 -20.04 9.78
N PRO A 65 -2.18 -20.44 10.92
CA PRO A 65 -2.01 -19.54 12.05
C PRO A 65 -0.93 -18.49 11.79
N THR A 66 -1.07 -17.33 12.43
CA THR A 66 -0.01 -16.32 12.48
C THR A 66 1.16 -16.84 13.34
N PRO A 67 2.39 -16.96 12.80
CA PRO A 67 3.52 -17.37 13.60
C PRO A 67 3.83 -16.39 14.73
N ALA A 68 4.18 -16.91 15.91
CA ALA A 68 4.64 -16.07 17.02
C ALA A 68 5.89 -15.28 16.62
N GLY A 69 5.86 -13.97 16.88
CA GLY A 69 6.93 -13.05 16.53
C GLY A 69 6.96 -12.64 15.04
N LEU A 70 5.89 -12.88 14.27
CA LEU A 70 5.80 -12.36 12.91
C LEU A 70 5.94 -10.84 12.92
N ASN A 71 7.00 -10.34 12.31
CA ASN A 71 7.23 -8.94 11.99
C ASN A 71 6.85 -8.71 10.54
N VAL A 72 5.93 -7.77 10.32
CA VAL A 72 5.52 -7.35 8.98
C VAL A 72 5.84 -5.88 8.81
N ARG A 73 6.49 -5.55 7.70
CA ARG A 73 6.81 -4.17 7.32
C ARG A 73 6.18 -3.84 5.98
N LEU A 74 5.66 -2.62 5.88
CA LEU A 74 5.26 -2.04 4.61
C LEU A 74 6.35 -1.06 4.16
N CYS A 75 6.97 -1.33 3.03
CA CYS A 75 8.12 -0.58 2.53
C CYS A 75 7.80 0.09 1.19
N SER A 76 8.07 1.39 1.11
CA SER A 76 8.27 2.09 -0.15
C SER A 76 9.73 1.92 -0.62
N SER A 77 10.16 2.67 -1.63
CA SER A 77 11.56 2.65 -2.07
C SER A 77 12.50 3.35 -1.08
N THR A 78 11.95 4.26 -0.27
CA THR A 78 12.72 5.16 0.60
C THR A 78 12.43 4.97 2.10
N ARG A 79 11.32 4.31 2.47
CA ARG A 79 10.91 4.16 3.87
C ARG A 79 10.20 2.84 4.13
N CYS A 80 10.43 2.26 5.30
CA CYS A 80 9.65 1.15 5.82
C CYS A 80 8.94 1.53 7.11
N VAL A 81 7.76 0.96 7.32
CA VAL A 81 6.99 1.09 8.56
C VAL A 81 6.58 -0.30 9.04
N GLU A 82 6.70 -0.55 10.34
CA GLU A 82 6.13 -1.76 10.94
C GLU A 82 4.61 -1.66 10.98
N ILE A 83 3.94 -2.78 10.73
CA ILE A 83 2.49 -2.89 10.74
C ILE A 83 2.07 -4.10 11.58
N GLU A 84 0.98 -3.96 12.32
CA GLU A 84 0.52 -4.95 13.29
C GLU A 84 -0.91 -5.42 13.00
N GLY A 85 -1.14 -6.72 13.18
CA GLY A 85 -2.41 -7.37 12.83
C GLY A 85 -2.50 -7.73 11.36
N GLN A 86 -3.66 -8.20 10.91
CA GLN A 86 -3.91 -8.56 9.50
C GLN A 86 -4.57 -7.43 8.68
N SER A 87 -4.96 -6.34 9.32
CA SER A 87 -5.45 -5.14 8.65
C SER A 87 -5.26 -3.92 9.53
N GLY A 88 -5.06 -2.76 8.92
CA GLY A 88 -4.95 -1.51 9.65
C GLY A 88 -4.71 -0.31 8.74
N THR A 89 -4.34 0.81 9.35
CA THR A 89 -3.93 2.02 8.65
C THR A 89 -2.62 2.54 9.22
N THR A 90 -1.87 3.29 8.43
CA THR A 90 -0.64 3.93 8.87
C THR A 90 -0.45 5.29 8.20
N ARG A 91 0.13 6.23 8.95
CA ARG A 91 0.66 7.51 8.47
C ARG A 91 2.19 7.52 8.43
N GLY A 92 2.85 6.40 8.71
CA GLY A 92 4.31 6.35 8.71
C GLY A 92 4.92 6.54 7.32
N LEU A 93 4.15 6.35 6.26
CA LEU A 93 4.54 6.63 4.86
C LEU A 93 4.11 8.01 4.37
N THR A 94 3.64 8.92 5.24
CA THR A 94 3.29 10.28 4.82
C THR A 94 4.50 11.00 4.19
N ASN A 95 4.24 11.80 3.16
CA ASN A 95 5.23 12.55 2.36
C ASN A 95 6.15 11.68 1.48
N VAL A 96 5.90 10.38 1.38
CA VAL A 96 6.51 9.53 0.33
C VAL A 96 5.79 9.80 -0.99
N ALA A 97 6.50 9.78 -2.13
CA ALA A 97 5.89 10.05 -3.42
C ALA A 97 4.78 9.02 -3.74
N ALA A 98 3.61 9.49 -4.17
CA ALA A 98 2.42 8.66 -4.34
C ALA A 98 2.58 7.57 -5.42
N ASN A 99 3.53 7.75 -6.34
CA ASN A 99 3.86 6.80 -7.40
C ASN A 99 4.88 5.72 -6.99
N GLU A 100 5.43 5.79 -5.76
CA GLU A 100 6.34 4.75 -5.29
C GLU A 100 5.59 3.42 -5.06
N PRO A 101 6.14 2.28 -5.53
CA PRO A 101 5.58 0.98 -5.23
C PRO A 101 5.74 0.65 -3.75
N LEU A 102 4.75 -0.04 -3.18
CA LEU A 102 4.79 -0.59 -1.83
C LEU A 102 5.01 -2.09 -1.84
N ARG A 103 5.80 -2.59 -0.90
CA ARG A 103 6.09 -4.02 -0.70
C ARG A 103 5.82 -4.40 0.75
N PHE A 104 5.13 -5.51 0.94
CA PHE A 104 5.12 -6.18 2.23
C PHE A 104 6.41 -6.97 2.39
N VAL A 105 7.08 -6.80 3.53
CA VAL A 105 8.27 -7.54 3.94
C VAL A 105 7.91 -8.34 5.18
N TRP A 106 8.13 -9.64 5.12
CA TRP A 106 7.74 -10.62 6.12
C TRP A 106 8.98 -11.18 6.77
N GLN A 107 9.00 -11.27 8.10
CA GLN A 107 10.09 -11.90 8.82
C GLN A 107 9.57 -12.52 10.12
N VAL A 108 10.13 -13.68 10.48
CA VAL A 108 9.97 -14.25 11.82
C VAL A 108 11.36 -14.37 12.43
N PRO A 109 11.71 -13.61 13.49
CA PRO A 109 13.01 -13.69 14.13
C PRO A 109 13.35 -15.09 14.67
N GLY A 110 14.63 -15.33 14.90
CA GLY A 110 15.18 -16.62 15.35
C GLY A 110 15.92 -17.36 14.23
N GLY A 111 16.04 -18.68 14.36
CA GLY A 111 16.70 -19.54 13.38
C GLY A 111 16.03 -20.90 13.26
N GLY A 112 16.36 -21.65 12.20
CA GLY A 112 15.81 -22.98 11.92
C GLY A 112 14.47 -22.95 11.19
N ALA A 113 13.85 -24.12 11.08
CA ALA A 113 12.58 -24.30 10.37
C ALA A 113 11.43 -23.53 11.02
N LEU A 114 10.55 -22.96 10.21
CA LEU A 114 9.29 -22.35 10.63
C LEU A 114 8.17 -23.35 10.41
N PHE A 115 7.55 -23.83 11.49
CA PHE A 115 6.47 -24.82 11.45
C PHE A 115 5.21 -24.32 12.20
N PRO A 116 4.03 -24.30 11.55
CA PRO A 116 3.86 -24.41 10.10
C PRO A 116 4.55 -23.25 9.37
N ALA A 117 4.88 -23.44 8.09
CA ALA A 117 5.44 -22.38 7.27
C ALA A 117 4.46 -21.19 7.19
N LEU A 118 4.97 -19.96 7.19
CA LEU A 118 4.15 -18.80 6.88
C LEU A 118 3.75 -18.88 5.41
N LYS A 119 2.46 -18.80 5.14
CA LYS A 119 1.92 -18.73 3.79
C LYS A 119 0.97 -17.54 3.70
N VAL A 120 1.34 -16.51 2.95
CA VAL A 120 0.49 -15.33 2.75
C VAL A 120 -0.37 -15.55 1.51
N GLN A 121 -1.67 -15.67 1.71
CA GLN A 121 -2.65 -15.87 0.63
C GLN A 121 -2.76 -14.61 -0.24
N SER A 122 -2.97 -13.47 0.41
CA SER A 122 -3.21 -12.20 -0.25
C SER A 122 -2.64 -11.06 0.59
N ASN A 123 -2.22 -9.98 -0.07
CA ASN A 123 -1.90 -8.72 0.56
C ASN A 123 -2.35 -7.55 -0.32
N GLN A 124 -2.83 -6.48 0.28
CA GLN A 124 -3.37 -5.33 -0.44
C GLN A 124 -3.15 -4.03 0.31
N VAL A 125 -3.14 -2.94 -0.44
CA VAL A 125 -3.06 -1.57 0.06
C VAL A 125 -4.11 -0.69 -0.60
N ILE A 126 -4.56 0.32 0.14
CA ILE A 126 -5.24 1.50 -0.37
C ILE A 126 -4.40 2.70 0.09
N VAL A 127 -3.90 3.48 -0.86
CA VAL A 127 -3.00 4.61 -0.61
C VAL A 127 -3.73 5.89 -0.96
N ASN A 128 -4.03 6.69 0.06
CA ASN A 128 -4.50 8.05 -0.13
C ASN A 128 -3.31 8.97 -0.36
N TYR A 129 -3.45 9.93 -1.27
CA TYR A 129 -2.43 10.91 -1.61
C TYR A 129 -3.05 12.28 -1.85
N LYS A 130 -2.20 13.31 -1.88
CA LYS A 130 -2.57 14.69 -2.21
C LYS A 130 -1.45 15.45 -2.92
#